data_AF-A0A0K2ZKE8-F1
#
_entry.id   AF-A0A0K2ZKE8-F1
#
_cell.length_a   1.000
_cell.length_b   1.000
_cell.length_c   1.000
_cell.angle_alpha   90.00
_cell.angle_beta   90.00
_cell.angle_gamma   90.00
#
_symmetry.space_group_name_H-M   'P 1'
#
loop_
_entity.id
_entity.type
_entity.pdbx_description
1 polymer ?
#
loop_
_entity_poly.entity_id
_entity_poly.type
_entity_poly.pdbx_seq_one_letter_code
_entity_poly.pdbx_strand_id
1 'polypeptide(L)'
;MGNCYSGTSRTHSGRYAASYSPYPEYASASYPQYASPSPSTEHLPASPPLMEPAASEGLDRAPRKVSHHRLDREGECLTMVSADAYQAARRRKHTAIKDREPTVFPCILLGDADADAAQPGTIEIDNSTVVKVAGFNYLVRNDASTSHLYSTGTSKPNTPVVTADMGSCIAVACAAEKIDRDTGARLPGAKARVFHLLPFARQEMAPHEVMASLRRYVEKTQQQDLTLRVAMHGGERDNAASIATAKQVRTLFQKADIPVEFDQTCEKRTDNTPLGAVILEDHSVQFFTHIVA
;
A
#
# COMPACT_ATOMS: atom_id res chain seq x y z
N MET A 1 -9.62 37.58 14.25
CA MET A 1 -8.69 38.70 14.01
C MET A 1 -7.28 38.17 14.28
N GLY A 2 -6.35 38.31 13.33
CA GLY A 2 -4.95 37.89 13.50
C GLY A 2 -4.37 37.12 12.32
N ASN A 3 -3.95 37.89 11.30
CA ASN A 3 -2.90 37.58 10.30
C ASN A 3 -1.60 37.07 10.97
N CYS A 4 -0.57 36.45 10.37
CA CYS A 4 -0.13 36.21 8.99
C CYS A 4 1.08 35.23 9.04
N TYR A 5 1.42 34.64 7.89
CA TYR A 5 2.73 34.07 7.57
C TYR A 5 3.88 35.11 7.66
N SER A 6 5.10 34.69 8.05
CA SER A 6 6.37 35.24 7.54
C SER A 6 7.56 34.32 7.79
N GLY A 7 8.36 34.07 6.74
CA GLY A 7 9.67 33.41 6.79
C GLY A 7 10.11 32.84 5.43
N THR A 8 10.65 33.69 4.56
CA THR A 8 11.06 33.39 3.18
C THR A 8 12.52 32.94 3.04
N SER A 9 12.79 31.96 2.17
CA SER A 9 13.83 32.05 1.14
C SER A 9 13.46 31.18 -0.09
N ARG A 10 13.77 31.70 -1.28
CA ARG A 10 13.36 31.25 -2.65
C ARG A 10 14.16 30.02 -3.08
N THR A 11 13.65 29.06 -3.87
CA THR A 11 13.35 29.19 -5.31
C THR A 11 12.34 28.16 -5.86
N HIS A 12 11.49 28.64 -6.78
CA HIS A 12 10.64 27.94 -7.77
C HIS A 12 9.87 26.65 -7.41
N SER A 13 8.65 26.84 -6.89
CA SER A 13 7.59 25.82 -6.93
C SER A 13 6.56 26.12 -8.04
N GLY A 14 6.46 25.18 -8.98
CA GLY A 14 5.30 25.03 -9.86
C GLY A 14 4.09 24.57 -9.02
N ARG A 15 3.00 25.33 -9.10
CA ARG A 15 1.79 25.15 -8.32
C ARG A 15 1.05 23.84 -8.69
N TYR A 16 0.86 22.96 -7.72
CA TYR A 16 -0.35 22.14 -7.62
C TYR A 16 -0.96 22.36 -6.23
N ALA A 17 -1.86 23.35 -6.15
CA ALA A 17 -2.78 23.48 -5.04
C ALA A 17 -4.05 22.70 -5.41
N ALA A 18 -4.33 21.60 -4.71
CA ALA A 18 -5.63 20.96 -4.71
C ALA A 18 -6.12 20.87 -3.26
N SER A 19 -6.73 21.97 -2.81
CA SER A 19 -7.58 21.99 -1.63
C SER A 19 -8.82 21.14 -1.92
N TYR A 20 -9.02 20.05 -1.16
CA TYR A 20 -10.27 19.30 -1.21
C TYR A 20 -10.91 19.27 0.19
N SER A 21 -12.05 19.95 0.29
CA SER A 21 -13.06 19.79 1.34
C SER A 21 -14.41 19.68 0.63
N PRO A 22 -15.21 18.65 0.92
CA PRO A 22 -16.65 18.88 0.99
C PRO A 22 -17.35 17.96 2.00
N TYR A 23 -17.94 18.55 3.03
CA TYR A 23 -19.20 18.04 3.59
C TYR A 23 -20.26 19.12 3.39
N PRO A 24 -21.35 18.82 2.67
CA PRO A 24 -22.63 19.47 2.91
C PRO A 24 -23.49 18.58 3.82
N GLU A 25 -24.01 19.18 4.88
CA GLU A 25 -25.15 18.67 5.64
C GLU A 25 -26.36 18.46 4.71
N TYR A 26 -26.96 17.27 4.73
CA TYR A 26 -28.35 17.09 4.29
C TYR A 26 -29.10 16.12 5.19
N ALA A 27 -30.29 16.57 5.58
CA ALA A 27 -31.26 15.88 6.39
C ALA A 27 -32.20 14.95 5.59
N SER A 28 -32.72 13.95 6.30
CA SER A 28 -33.95 13.14 6.14
C SER A 28 -34.29 12.45 4.81
N ALA A 29 -34.50 11.13 4.85
CA ALA A 29 -35.69 10.47 4.28
C ALA A 29 -35.83 9.01 4.75
N SER A 30 -37.02 8.69 5.25
CA SER A 30 -37.51 7.35 5.60
C SER A 30 -37.84 6.55 4.33
N TYR A 31 -37.43 5.28 4.26
CA TYR A 31 -37.81 4.36 3.17
C TYR A 31 -38.90 3.38 3.63
N PRO A 32 -39.96 3.15 2.84
CA PRO A 32 -40.94 2.09 3.11
C PRO A 32 -40.48 0.72 2.60
N GLN A 33 -40.98 -0.31 3.28
CA GLN A 33 -40.79 -1.75 3.04
C GLN A 33 -41.34 -2.18 1.67
N TYR A 34 -40.62 -3.05 0.96
CA TYR A 34 -41.15 -3.83 -0.16
C TYR A 34 -41.06 -5.33 0.14
N ALA A 35 -42.20 -5.99 -0.09
CA ALA A 35 -42.46 -7.39 0.13
C ALA A 35 -41.90 -8.28 -0.99
N SER A 36 -41.45 -9.48 -0.61
CA SER A 36 -41.09 -10.58 -1.51
C SER A 36 -42.33 -11.21 -2.16
N PRO A 37 -42.16 -11.81 -3.35
CA PRO A 37 -42.76 -13.11 -3.61
C PRO A 37 -41.78 -14.13 -4.21
N SER A 38 -41.97 -15.41 -3.84
CA SER A 38 -41.32 -16.60 -4.40
C SER A 38 -42.26 -17.33 -5.40
N PRO A 39 -41.93 -18.52 -5.96
CA PRO A 39 -41.57 -18.70 -7.37
C PRO A 39 -42.59 -19.55 -8.16
N SER A 40 -42.47 -19.62 -9.49
CA SER A 40 -43.17 -20.63 -10.32
C SER A 40 -42.35 -21.00 -11.56
N THR A 41 -42.50 -22.24 -11.99
CA THR A 41 -41.55 -23.10 -12.70
C THR A 41 -41.72 -23.15 -14.24
N GLU A 42 -40.67 -23.65 -14.90
CA GLU A 42 -40.63 -24.45 -16.15
C GLU A 42 -40.75 -23.79 -17.54
N HIS A 43 -39.62 -23.70 -18.28
CA HIS A 43 -39.31 -24.52 -19.47
C HIS A 43 -37.98 -24.09 -20.15
N LEU A 44 -37.12 -25.06 -20.50
CA LEU A 44 -35.94 -24.97 -21.39
C LEU A 44 -36.21 -25.84 -22.65
N PRO A 45 -35.44 -25.78 -23.77
CA PRO A 45 -34.37 -24.84 -24.15
C PRO A 45 -34.54 -24.24 -25.58
N ALA A 46 -33.86 -23.14 -25.87
CA ALA A 46 -33.55 -22.74 -27.25
C ALA A 46 -32.06 -22.37 -27.34
N SER A 47 -31.33 -23.02 -28.25
CA SER A 47 -29.91 -22.81 -28.49
C SER A 47 -29.60 -21.35 -28.85
N PRO A 48 -28.51 -20.75 -28.34
CA PRO A 48 -28.11 -19.42 -28.75
C PRO A 48 -27.49 -19.45 -30.16
N PRO A 49 -27.68 -18.40 -30.98
CA PRO A 49 -26.99 -18.28 -32.24
C PRO A 49 -25.48 -18.08 -32.00
N LEU A 50 -24.68 -18.68 -32.88
CA LEU A 50 -23.24 -18.48 -32.99
C LEU A 50 -22.94 -16.98 -33.16
N MET A 51 -22.56 -16.30 -32.07
CA MET A 51 -21.83 -15.05 -32.18
C MET A 51 -20.42 -15.39 -32.63
N GLU A 52 -20.05 -14.89 -33.81
CA GLU A 52 -18.66 -14.81 -34.24
C GLU A 52 -17.81 -14.18 -33.13
N PRO A 53 -16.56 -14.65 -32.92
CA PRO A 53 -15.69 -14.06 -31.93
C PRO A 53 -15.46 -12.61 -32.35
N ALA A 54 -15.91 -11.67 -31.53
CA ALA A 54 -15.53 -10.29 -31.63
C ALA A 54 -14.00 -10.23 -31.75
N ALA A 55 -13.56 -9.69 -32.88
CA ALA A 55 -12.17 -9.55 -33.23
C ALA A 55 -11.37 -8.95 -32.08
N SER A 56 -10.16 -9.48 -31.91
CA SER A 56 -9.09 -9.07 -31.01
C SER A 56 -9.00 -7.56 -30.75
N GLU A 57 -9.64 -7.07 -29.70
CA GLU A 57 -9.25 -5.83 -29.03
C GLU A 57 -8.51 -6.20 -27.75
N GLY A 58 -7.17 -6.18 -27.82
CA GLY A 58 -6.34 -6.44 -26.63
C GLY A 58 -4.91 -6.86 -26.90
N LEU A 59 -4.25 -6.30 -27.92
CA LEU A 59 -2.79 -6.42 -28.04
C LEU A 59 -2.12 -5.56 -26.96
N ASP A 60 -1.66 -6.22 -25.90
CA ASP A 60 -0.32 -6.05 -25.29
C ASP A 60 0.21 -4.62 -25.10
N ARG A 61 -0.55 -3.70 -24.51
CA ARG A 61 0.05 -2.48 -23.99
C ARG A 61 0.55 -2.71 -22.57
N ALA A 62 1.86 -2.61 -22.35
CA ALA A 62 2.43 -2.61 -21.00
C ALA A 62 1.78 -1.49 -20.16
N PRO A 63 1.43 -1.77 -18.88
CA PRO A 63 0.76 -0.78 -18.04
C PRO A 63 1.65 0.43 -17.82
N ARG A 64 1.06 1.62 -17.91
CA ARG A 64 1.79 2.90 -17.81
C ARG A 64 2.33 3.18 -16.41
N LYS A 65 1.70 2.59 -15.39
CA LYS A 65 2.10 2.73 -14.00
C LYS A 65 2.62 1.40 -13.46
N VAL A 66 3.71 1.46 -12.71
CA VAL A 66 4.37 0.31 -12.08
C VAL A 66 4.79 0.70 -10.66
N SER A 67 4.92 -0.29 -9.77
CA SER A 67 5.32 0.01 -8.39
C SER A 67 6.81 0.31 -8.22
N HIS A 68 7.63 0.19 -9.26
CA HIS A 68 9.09 0.29 -9.13
C HIS A 68 9.52 1.74 -9.31
N HIS A 69 10.32 2.23 -8.37
CA HIS A 69 10.84 3.58 -8.33
C HIS A 69 12.35 3.52 -8.12
N ARG A 70 13.03 4.61 -8.49
CA ARG A 70 14.46 4.85 -8.26
C ARG A 70 14.65 6.31 -7.87
N LEU A 71 15.82 6.61 -7.31
CA LEU A 71 16.27 7.99 -7.19
C LEU A 71 16.14 8.71 -8.53
N ASP A 72 15.67 9.95 -8.47
CA ASP A 72 15.77 10.86 -9.60
C ASP A 72 17.22 11.30 -9.83
N ARG A 73 17.42 12.23 -10.77
CA ARG A 73 18.77 12.72 -11.11
C ARG A 73 19.37 13.62 -10.04
N GLU A 74 18.54 14.22 -9.21
CA GLU A 74 18.96 15.19 -8.18
C GLU A 74 19.22 14.47 -6.85
N GLY A 75 18.75 13.24 -6.69
CA GLY A 75 18.92 12.42 -5.49
C GLY A 75 17.90 12.74 -4.40
N GLU A 76 16.92 13.60 -4.67
CA GLU A 76 16.04 14.17 -3.65
C GLU A 76 14.75 13.36 -3.44
N CYS A 77 14.29 12.66 -4.48
CA CYS A 77 13.05 11.90 -4.41
C CYS A 77 13.07 10.59 -5.21
N LEU A 78 12.12 9.71 -4.90
CA LEU A 78 11.86 8.51 -5.68
C LEU A 78 10.88 8.79 -6.82
N THR A 79 11.29 8.48 -8.04
CA THR A 79 10.47 8.59 -9.25
C THR A 79 10.17 7.23 -9.86
N MET A 80 8.94 7.08 -10.38
CA MET A 80 8.50 5.84 -10.99
C MET A 80 9.33 5.54 -12.25
N VAL A 81 9.84 4.31 -12.36
CA VAL A 81 10.57 3.88 -13.56
C VAL A 81 9.60 3.69 -14.73
N SER A 82 10.11 3.78 -15.96
CA SER A 82 9.30 3.48 -17.14
C SER A 82 8.84 2.02 -17.16
N ALA A 83 7.71 1.75 -17.83
CA ALA A 83 7.20 0.39 -18.02
C ALA A 83 8.23 -0.52 -18.71
N ASP A 84 9.01 0.02 -19.64
CA ASP A 84 10.06 -0.71 -20.37
C ASP A 84 11.24 -1.05 -19.45
N ALA A 85 11.70 -0.09 -18.63
CA ALA A 85 12.76 -0.33 -17.65
C ALA A 85 12.31 -1.37 -16.60
N TYR A 86 11.05 -1.28 -16.17
CA TYR A 86 10.45 -2.30 -15.31
C TYR A 86 10.46 -3.67 -16.00
N GLN A 87 9.96 -3.77 -17.23
CA GLN A 87 9.89 -5.02 -17.98
C GLN A 87 11.28 -5.65 -18.22
N ALA A 88 12.28 -4.83 -18.53
CA ALA A 88 13.67 -5.28 -18.72
C ALA A 88 14.25 -5.89 -17.43
N ALA A 89 13.93 -5.32 -16.26
CA ALA A 89 14.43 -5.78 -14.95
C ALA A 89 13.70 -7.01 -14.38
N ARG A 90 12.64 -7.50 -15.04
CA ARG A 90 11.84 -8.62 -14.51
C ARG A 90 12.54 -9.96 -14.71
N ARG A 91 12.69 -10.67 -13.59
CA ARG A 91 13.13 -12.08 -13.59
C ARG A 91 12.09 -13.02 -14.24
N ARG A 92 10.79 -12.76 -14.04
CA ARG A 92 9.69 -13.57 -14.60
C ARG A 92 9.04 -12.83 -15.75
N LYS A 93 9.60 -12.98 -16.96
CA LYS A 93 9.12 -12.32 -18.18
C LYS A 93 7.73 -12.80 -18.63
N HIS A 94 7.35 -14.03 -18.27
CA HIS A 94 6.10 -14.69 -18.70
C HIS A 94 4.88 -14.39 -17.83
N THR A 95 5.02 -13.75 -16.66
CA THR A 95 3.84 -13.40 -15.85
C THR A 95 3.26 -12.06 -16.32
N ALA A 96 1.95 -11.89 -16.26
CA ALA A 96 1.34 -10.59 -16.53
C ALA A 96 1.88 -9.53 -15.56
N ILE A 97 2.07 -8.30 -16.05
CA ILE A 97 2.34 -7.15 -15.17
C ILE A 97 1.03 -6.83 -14.46
N LYS A 98 1.12 -6.51 -13.17
CA LYS A 98 -0.03 -5.99 -12.41
C LYS A 98 -0.33 -4.58 -12.90
N ASP A 99 -1.53 -4.37 -13.40
CA ASP A 99 -1.98 -3.03 -13.78
C ASP A 99 -2.06 -2.14 -12.53
N ARG A 100 -1.36 -1.01 -12.54
CA ARG A 100 -1.36 -0.03 -11.44
C ARG A 100 -1.93 1.30 -11.91
N GLU A 101 -2.58 1.37 -13.07
CA GLU A 101 -3.16 2.61 -13.59
C GLU A 101 -4.08 3.31 -12.57
N PRO A 102 -4.95 2.59 -11.83
CA PRO A 102 -5.79 3.18 -10.79
C PRO A 102 -5.06 3.51 -9.47
N THR A 103 -3.80 3.10 -9.31
CA THR A 103 -3.02 3.42 -8.13
C THR A 103 -2.58 4.88 -8.16
N VAL A 104 -2.70 5.52 -7.00
CA VAL A 104 -2.03 6.79 -6.71
C VAL A 104 -0.82 6.49 -5.83
N PHE A 105 0.38 6.79 -6.34
CA PHE A 105 1.62 6.61 -5.61
C PHE A 105 1.93 7.89 -4.82
N PRO A 106 2.34 7.78 -3.54
CA PRO A 106 2.78 8.92 -2.76
C PRO A 106 4.11 9.46 -3.29
N CYS A 107 4.40 10.72 -2.98
CA CYS A 107 5.74 11.27 -3.16
C CYS A 107 6.62 10.73 -2.02
N ILE A 108 7.83 10.28 -2.34
CA ILE A 108 8.79 9.84 -1.34
C ILE A 108 10.01 10.74 -1.45
N LEU A 109 10.07 11.69 -0.51
CA LEU A 109 11.22 12.54 -0.29
C LEU A 109 12.24 11.78 0.56
N LEU A 110 13.51 12.00 0.27
CA LEU A 110 14.59 11.46 1.05
C LEU A 110 14.97 12.41 2.18
N GLY A 111 15.44 11.83 3.28
CA GLY A 111 16.06 12.55 4.38
C GLY A 111 17.47 13.01 4.00
N ASP A 112 18.00 13.92 4.81
CA ASP A 112 19.37 14.39 4.66
C ASP A 112 20.32 13.29 5.16
N ALA A 113 21.21 12.80 4.30
CA ALA A 113 22.10 11.69 4.63
C ALA A 113 22.99 11.99 5.84
N ASP A 114 23.50 13.21 5.96
CA ASP A 114 24.40 13.59 7.06
C ASP A 114 23.63 13.73 8.39
N ALA A 115 22.36 14.14 8.34
CA ALA A 115 21.54 14.30 9.54
C ALA A 115 20.85 13.01 9.99
N ASP A 116 20.44 12.15 9.04
CA ASP A 116 19.46 11.09 9.28
C ASP A 116 20.04 9.67 9.23
N ALA A 117 21.27 9.47 8.72
CA ALA A 117 21.89 8.15 8.62
C ALA A 117 22.05 7.44 9.98
N ALA A 118 22.22 8.22 11.07
CA ALA A 118 22.35 7.67 12.43
C ALA A 118 20.98 7.36 13.09
N GLN A 119 19.86 7.73 12.48
CA GLN A 119 18.55 7.48 13.07
C GLN A 119 18.19 5.98 13.01
N PRO A 120 17.67 5.41 14.10
CA PRO A 120 17.14 4.05 14.07
C PRO A 120 16.04 3.91 13.02
N GLY A 121 16.07 2.83 12.23
CA GLY A 121 15.11 2.63 11.17
C GLY A 121 15.36 3.49 9.92
N THR A 122 16.60 3.91 9.69
CA THR A 122 17.06 4.46 8.41
C THR A 122 17.59 3.36 7.49
N ILE A 123 17.32 3.50 6.19
CA ILE A 123 18.02 2.76 5.14
C ILE A 123 18.69 3.74 4.16
N GLU A 124 19.83 3.34 3.63
CA GLU A 124 20.53 4.04 2.57
C GLU A 124 20.21 3.39 1.22
N ILE A 125 19.98 4.21 0.19
CA ILE A 125 19.75 3.76 -1.18
C ILE A 125 20.65 4.52 -2.14
N ASP A 126 21.00 3.93 -3.27
CA ASP A 126 21.75 4.62 -4.31
C ASP A 126 20.97 4.61 -5.64
N ASN A 127 21.59 5.18 -6.68
CA ASN A 127 21.01 5.25 -8.02
C ASN A 127 20.74 3.87 -8.67
N SER A 128 21.36 2.80 -8.16
CA SER A 128 21.13 1.43 -8.60
C SER A 128 19.96 0.76 -7.87
N THR A 129 19.66 1.20 -6.65
CA THR A 129 18.62 0.63 -5.80
C THR A 129 17.23 0.81 -6.40
N VAL A 130 16.52 -0.31 -6.54
CA VAL A 130 15.13 -0.32 -6.96
C VAL A 130 14.23 -0.42 -5.74
N VAL A 131 13.41 0.60 -5.53
CA VAL A 131 12.45 0.67 -4.45
C VAL A 131 11.05 0.32 -4.96
N LYS A 132 10.30 -0.50 -4.22
CA LYS A 132 8.91 -0.80 -4.54
C LYS A 132 7.97 0.04 -3.69
N VAL A 133 7.22 0.93 -4.34
CA VAL A 133 6.29 1.81 -3.66
C VAL A 133 4.89 1.20 -3.64
N ALA A 134 4.27 1.14 -2.46
CA ALA A 134 2.85 0.89 -2.30
C ALA A 134 2.12 2.22 -2.42
N GLY A 135 1.25 2.34 -3.41
CA GLY A 135 0.28 3.44 -3.48
C GLY A 135 -1.03 3.05 -2.82
N PHE A 136 -2.03 3.92 -2.94
CA PHE A 136 -3.39 3.70 -2.44
C PHE A 136 -4.42 3.76 -3.57
N ASN A 137 -5.61 3.25 -3.27
CA ASN A 137 -6.73 3.20 -4.20
C ASN A 137 -7.93 3.99 -3.65
N TYR A 138 -8.39 4.96 -4.42
CA TYR A 138 -9.66 5.67 -4.18
C TYR A 138 -10.50 5.81 -5.46
N LEU A 139 -10.01 5.26 -6.58
CA LEU A 139 -10.58 5.44 -7.92
C LEU A 139 -11.50 4.29 -8.32
N VAL A 140 -11.14 3.05 -7.96
CA VAL A 140 -11.93 1.86 -8.29
C VAL A 140 -12.39 1.15 -7.03
N ARG A 141 -13.62 0.66 -7.00
CA ARG A 141 -14.13 -0.10 -5.86
C ARG A 141 -13.26 -1.34 -5.61
N ASN A 142 -12.92 -1.62 -4.34
CA ASN A 142 -12.09 -2.77 -4.02
C ASN A 142 -12.86 -4.09 -4.17
N ASP A 143 -12.16 -5.09 -4.67
CA ASP A 143 -12.54 -6.50 -4.69
C ASP A 143 -11.32 -7.39 -4.40
N ALA A 144 -11.52 -8.72 -4.40
CA ALA A 144 -10.46 -9.69 -4.13
C ALA A 144 -9.24 -9.58 -5.07
N SER A 145 -9.41 -9.05 -6.29
CA SER A 145 -8.35 -8.87 -7.29
C SER A 145 -7.57 -7.56 -7.13
N THR A 146 -8.18 -6.53 -6.53
CA THR A 146 -7.60 -5.16 -6.42
C THR A 146 -6.48 -4.97 -5.39
N SER A 147 -6.05 -6.02 -4.67
CA SER A 147 -5.01 -5.93 -3.63
C SER A 147 -3.70 -5.28 -4.06
N HIS A 148 -3.38 -5.38 -5.35
CA HIS A 148 -2.22 -4.77 -5.95
C HIS A 148 -2.33 -3.25 -6.08
N LEU A 149 -3.51 -2.64 -5.92
CA LEU A 149 -3.66 -1.20 -6.04
C LEU A 149 -3.27 -0.46 -4.75
N TYR A 150 -3.38 -1.13 -3.60
CA TYR A 150 -3.11 -0.58 -2.27
C TYR A 150 -2.02 -1.33 -1.50
N SER A 151 -1.28 -2.24 -2.16
CA SER A 151 -0.16 -2.94 -1.55
C SER A 151 0.93 -3.31 -2.56
N THR A 152 2.15 -3.50 -2.07
CA THR A 152 3.23 -4.10 -2.84
C THR A 152 4.18 -4.88 -1.94
N GLY A 153 5.02 -5.74 -2.51
CA GLY A 153 5.89 -6.58 -1.70
C GLY A 153 7.06 -7.18 -2.47
N THR A 154 7.93 -7.84 -1.72
CA THR A 154 9.13 -8.49 -2.21
C THR A 154 9.44 -9.77 -1.45
N SER A 155 10.22 -10.64 -2.09
CA SER A 155 10.90 -11.78 -1.49
C SER A 155 12.38 -11.80 -1.91
N LYS A 156 12.88 -10.64 -2.36
CA LYS A 156 14.26 -10.43 -2.78
C LYS A 156 14.97 -9.62 -1.70
N PRO A 157 16.17 -10.04 -1.26
CA PRO A 157 17.06 -9.21 -0.47
C PRO A 157 17.34 -7.85 -1.13
N ASN A 158 17.66 -6.85 -0.31
CA ASN A 158 18.03 -5.48 -0.67
C ASN A 158 17.08 -4.80 -1.65
N THR A 159 15.80 -5.17 -1.62
CA THR A 159 14.76 -4.50 -2.41
C THR A 159 13.78 -3.86 -1.43
N PRO A 160 13.95 -2.57 -1.07
CA PRO A 160 13.04 -1.91 -0.16
C PRO A 160 11.62 -1.87 -0.69
N VAL A 161 10.65 -2.00 0.21
CA VAL A 161 9.24 -1.79 -0.06
C VAL A 161 8.73 -0.71 0.87
N VAL A 162 8.03 0.30 0.36
CA VAL A 162 7.73 1.52 1.13
C VAL A 162 6.41 2.17 0.73
N THR A 163 5.84 2.97 1.63
CA THR A 163 4.83 3.99 1.33
C THR A 163 5.13 5.26 2.11
N ALA A 164 4.62 6.40 1.66
CA ALA A 164 4.74 7.70 2.31
C ALA A 164 3.42 8.49 2.21
N ASP A 165 3.42 9.77 2.58
CA ASP A 165 2.24 10.65 2.65
C ASP A 165 1.15 10.09 3.57
N MET A 166 1.56 9.61 4.75
CA MET A 166 0.74 8.93 5.73
C MET A 166 -0.15 9.87 6.56
N GLY A 167 -0.72 10.91 5.94
CA GLY A 167 -1.63 11.89 6.56
C GLY A 167 -2.79 11.24 7.28
N SER A 168 -3.97 11.14 6.65
CA SER A 168 -5.09 10.41 7.23
C SER A 168 -4.99 8.88 7.02
N CYS A 169 -4.24 8.43 6.01
CA CYS A 169 -4.02 7.03 5.68
C CYS A 169 -3.25 6.26 6.75
N ILE A 170 -3.44 4.94 6.79
CA ILE A 170 -2.70 4.03 7.67
C ILE A 170 -1.76 3.16 6.82
N ALA A 171 -0.47 3.17 7.10
CA ALA A 171 0.48 2.21 6.56
C ALA A 171 0.56 0.97 7.45
N VAL A 172 0.73 -0.18 6.80
CA VAL A 172 1.03 -1.45 7.44
C VAL A 172 2.19 -2.10 6.71
N ALA A 173 3.30 -2.30 7.39
CA ALA A 173 4.39 -3.13 6.90
C ALA A 173 4.33 -4.51 7.57
N CYS A 174 4.45 -5.58 6.79
CA CYS A 174 4.50 -6.95 7.25
C CYS A 174 5.85 -7.57 6.89
N ALA A 175 6.55 -8.08 7.89
CA ALA A 175 7.78 -8.84 7.78
C ALA A 175 7.49 -10.30 8.09
N ALA A 176 7.81 -11.19 7.17
CA ALA A 176 7.67 -12.63 7.33
C ALA A 176 9.04 -13.28 7.17
N GLU A 177 9.57 -13.84 8.25
CA GLU A 177 10.91 -14.41 8.31
C GLU A 177 10.84 -15.92 8.46
N LYS A 178 11.72 -16.65 7.77
CA LYS A 178 11.91 -18.07 8.06
C LYS A 178 12.95 -18.17 9.17
N ILE A 179 12.57 -18.71 10.32
CA ILE A 179 13.45 -18.82 11.48
C ILE A 179 13.72 -20.30 11.74
N ASP A 180 14.98 -20.67 11.77
CA ASP A 180 15.41 -21.98 12.25
C ASP A 180 15.08 -22.10 13.75
N ARG A 181 14.32 -23.12 14.13
CA ARG A 181 13.79 -23.23 15.51
C ARG A 181 14.86 -23.60 16.54
N ASP A 182 15.92 -24.28 16.10
CA ASP A 182 16.96 -24.78 17.00
C ASP A 182 18.06 -23.74 17.22
N THR A 183 18.38 -22.97 16.18
CA THR A 183 19.49 -22.01 16.18
C THR A 183 19.04 -20.55 16.24
N GLY A 184 17.77 -20.25 15.95
CA GLY A 184 17.25 -18.89 15.80
C GLY A 184 17.69 -18.18 14.51
N ALA A 185 18.48 -18.85 13.66
CA ALA A 185 19.02 -18.28 12.44
C ALA A 185 17.93 -17.91 11.43
N ARG A 186 18.13 -16.83 10.69
CA ARG A 186 17.25 -16.42 9.59
C ARG A 186 17.64 -17.18 8.32
N LEU A 187 16.64 -17.83 7.71
CA LEU A 187 16.81 -18.70 6.55
C LEU A 187 16.25 -18.05 5.28
N PRO A 188 16.72 -18.48 4.08
CA PRO A 188 16.12 -18.03 2.82
C PRO A 188 14.61 -18.29 2.78
N GLY A 189 13.86 -17.31 2.26
CA GLY A 189 12.41 -17.42 2.10
C GLY A 189 11.61 -16.25 2.70
N ALA A 190 12.30 -15.26 3.28
CA ALA A 190 11.67 -14.08 3.84
C ALA A 190 10.83 -13.29 2.83
N LYS A 191 9.81 -12.59 3.35
CA LYS A 191 8.90 -11.74 2.58
C LYS A 191 8.63 -10.45 3.31
N ALA A 192 8.59 -9.37 2.54
CA ALA A 192 8.17 -8.06 3.02
C ALA A 192 7.00 -7.56 2.17
N ARG A 193 5.98 -6.98 2.81
CA ARG A 193 4.83 -6.38 2.13
C ARG A 193 4.40 -5.12 2.86
N VAL A 194 4.12 -4.07 2.10
CA VAL A 194 3.55 -2.82 2.63
C VAL A 194 2.18 -2.60 2.02
N PHE A 195 1.24 -2.18 2.85
CA PHE A 195 -0.10 -1.74 2.49
C PHE A 195 -0.25 -0.26 2.82
N HIS A 196 -0.94 0.48 1.93
CA HIS A 196 -1.32 1.87 2.13
C HIS A 196 -2.86 1.93 2.17
N LEU A 197 -3.40 2.08 3.38
CA LEU A 197 -4.84 1.98 3.63
C LEU A 197 -5.46 3.37 3.65
N LEU A 198 -6.34 3.65 2.69
CA LEU A 198 -7.25 4.79 2.80
C LEU A 198 -8.19 4.58 4.00
N PRO A 199 -8.50 5.62 4.80
CA PRO A 199 -9.44 5.47 5.91
C PRO A 199 -10.76 4.87 5.48
N PHE A 200 -11.30 3.96 6.29
CA PHE A 200 -12.50 3.18 5.97
C PHE A 200 -13.82 3.98 6.08
N ALA A 201 -13.78 5.30 5.92
CA ALA A 201 -14.97 6.15 5.89
C ALA A 201 -15.81 5.92 4.61
N ARG A 202 -15.15 5.68 3.48
CA ARG A 202 -15.80 5.49 2.17
C ARG A 202 -16.24 4.05 1.96
N GLN A 203 -17.41 3.69 2.49
CA GLN A 203 -17.95 2.32 2.40
C GLN A 203 -18.22 1.87 0.96
N GLU A 204 -18.50 2.81 0.06
CA GLU A 204 -18.65 2.56 -1.38
C GLU A 204 -17.37 2.03 -2.03
N MET A 205 -16.20 2.26 -1.41
CA MET A 205 -14.91 1.70 -1.85
C MET A 205 -14.70 0.25 -1.37
N ALA A 206 -15.65 -0.36 -0.66
CA ALA A 206 -15.54 -1.71 -0.11
C ALA A 206 -14.30 -1.94 0.77
N PRO A 207 -14.09 -1.17 1.86
CA PRO A 207 -12.93 -1.32 2.75
C PRO A 207 -12.81 -2.70 3.40
N HIS A 208 -13.91 -3.46 3.49
CA HIS A 208 -13.88 -4.85 3.96
C HIS A 208 -13.02 -5.76 3.07
N GLU A 209 -12.91 -5.48 1.76
CA GLU A 209 -12.03 -6.23 0.85
C GLU A 209 -10.55 -5.93 1.09
N VAL A 210 -10.24 -4.71 1.52
CA VAL A 210 -8.90 -4.33 1.97
C VAL A 210 -8.54 -5.15 3.21
N MET A 211 -9.42 -5.18 4.23
CA MET A 211 -9.22 -6.00 5.43
C MET A 211 -9.15 -7.49 5.12
N ALA A 212 -9.98 -8.00 4.22
CA ALA A 212 -9.93 -9.38 3.76
C ALA A 212 -8.60 -9.69 3.05
N SER A 213 -8.06 -8.75 2.27
CA SER A 213 -6.75 -8.90 1.65
C SER A 213 -5.60 -8.95 2.66
N LEU A 214 -5.63 -8.13 3.71
CA LEU A 214 -4.63 -8.21 4.78
C LEU A 214 -4.73 -9.56 5.50
N ARG A 215 -5.95 -9.99 5.85
CA ARG A 215 -6.21 -11.28 6.50
C ARG A 215 -5.70 -12.45 5.66
N ARG A 216 -6.04 -12.50 4.36
CA ARG A 216 -5.55 -13.53 3.44
C ARG A 216 -4.02 -13.56 3.37
N TYR A 217 -3.37 -12.40 3.41
CA TYR A 217 -1.90 -12.35 3.41
C TYR A 217 -1.32 -12.93 4.70
N VAL A 218 -1.88 -12.55 5.85
CA VAL A 218 -1.51 -13.09 7.17
C VAL A 218 -1.64 -14.61 7.21
N GLU A 219 -2.83 -15.13 6.91
CA GLU A 219 -3.15 -16.56 6.98
C GLU A 219 -2.23 -17.37 6.05
N LYS A 220 -2.07 -16.91 4.80
CA LYS A 220 -1.18 -17.56 3.82
C LYS A 220 0.29 -17.56 4.26
N THR A 221 0.72 -16.53 4.98
CA THR A 221 2.10 -16.42 5.47
C THR A 221 2.33 -17.37 6.64
N GLN A 222 1.40 -17.46 7.59
CA GLN A 222 1.47 -18.40 8.71
C GLN A 222 1.45 -19.86 8.23
N GLN A 223 0.67 -20.18 7.18
CA GLN A 223 0.66 -21.51 6.54
C GLN A 223 2.00 -21.91 5.90
N GLN A 224 2.93 -20.98 5.72
CA GLN A 224 4.24 -21.22 5.11
C GLN A 224 5.35 -21.41 6.15
N ASP A 225 5.01 -21.58 7.43
CA ASP A 225 5.97 -21.68 8.55
C ASP A 225 6.92 -20.47 8.59
N LEU A 226 6.37 -19.28 8.30
CA LEU A 226 7.07 -18.00 8.42
C LEU A 226 6.59 -17.30 9.69
N THR A 227 7.54 -16.80 10.47
CA THR A 227 7.28 -15.94 11.62
C THR A 227 6.94 -14.55 11.13
N LEU A 228 5.71 -14.11 11.41
CA LEU A 228 5.18 -12.83 10.96
C LEU A 228 5.26 -11.81 12.10
N ARG A 229 5.70 -10.60 11.76
CA ARG A 229 5.60 -9.40 12.59
C ARG A 229 5.18 -8.21 11.73
N VAL A 230 4.65 -7.18 12.37
CA VAL A 230 4.10 -6.03 11.66
C VAL A 230 4.53 -4.71 12.30
N ALA A 231 4.55 -3.67 11.48
CA ALA A 231 4.70 -2.30 11.92
C ALA A 231 3.54 -1.46 11.35
N MET A 232 3.12 -0.46 12.11
CA MET A 232 2.03 0.45 11.74
C MET A 232 2.47 1.90 11.89
N HIS A 233 2.14 2.74 10.91
CA HIS A 233 2.48 4.17 10.90
C HIS A 233 1.38 4.98 10.21
N GLY A 234 1.24 6.27 10.56
CA GLY A 234 0.32 7.18 9.90
C GLY A 234 -0.99 7.46 10.61
N GLY A 235 -1.90 8.13 9.91
CA GLY A 235 -3.17 8.55 10.46
C GLY A 235 -3.05 9.85 11.24
N GLU A 236 -4.11 10.64 11.20
CA GLU A 236 -4.22 11.90 11.94
C GLU A 236 -4.73 11.62 13.34
N ARG A 237 -4.15 12.32 14.33
CA ARG A 237 -4.45 12.15 15.76
C ARG A 237 -5.93 12.35 16.10
N ASP A 238 -6.59 13.28 15.41
CA ASP A 238 -7.97 13.69 15.70
C ASP A 238 -8.97 13.26 14.61
N ASN A 239 -8.54 12.44 13.66
CA ASN A 239 -9.40 11.98 12.57
C ASN A 239 -10.11 10.68 12.93
N ALA A 240 -11.42 10.75 13.15
CA ALA A 240 -12.23 9.59 13.55
C ALA A 240 -12.11 8.39 12.59
N ALA A 241 -11.99 8.64 11.28
CA ALA A 241 -11.85 7.57 10.29
C ALA A 241 -10.46 6.91 10.36
N SER A 242 -9.39 7.70 10.55
CA SER A 242 -8.04 7.18 10.78
C SER A 242 -7.99 6.31 12.04
N ILE A 243 -8.51 6.82 13.16
CA ILE A 243 -8.56 6.12 14.46
C ILE A 243 -9.33 4.80 14.33
N ALA A 244 -10.51 4.83 13.72
CA ALA A 244 -11.33 3.63 13.52
C ALA A 244 -10.63 2.59 12.63
N THR A 245 -9.93 3.05 11.57
CA THR A 245 -9.16 2.19 10.67
C THR A 245 -7.99 1.54 11.41
N ALA A 246 -7.18 2.31 12.13
CA ALA A 246 -6.07 1.81 12.93
C ALA A 246 -6.53 0.79 13.97
N LYS A 247 -7.64 1.06 14.66
CA LYS A 247 -8.24 0.11 15.64
C LYS A 247 -8.63 -1.22 15.00
N GLN A 248 -9.24 -1.20 13.81
CA GLN A 248 -9.60 -2.44 13.10
C GLN A 248 -8.37 -3.26 12.69
N VAL A 249 -7.33 -2.59 12.21
CA VAL A 249 -6.06 -3.23 11.82
C VAL A 249 -5.34 -3.83 13.04
N ARG A 250 -5.23 -3.08 14.15
CA ARG A 250 -4.68 -3.58 15.43
C ARG A 250 -5.43 -4.82 15.91
N THR A 251 -6.76 -4.79 15.85
CA THR A 251 -7.62 -5.91 16.24
C THR A 251 -7.36 -7.15 15.39
N LEU A 252 -7.12 -6.99 14.08
CA LEU A 252 -6.77 -8.11 13.20
C LEU A 252 -5.47 -8.79 13.64
N PHE A 253 -4.43 -8.02 13.95
CA PHE A 253 -3.14 -8.58 14.38
C PHE A 253 -3.20 -9.20 15.77
N GLN A 254 -3.90 -8.55 16.71
CA GLN A 254 -4.12 -9.09 18.04
C GLN A 254 -4.85 -10.44 17.99
N LYS A 255 -5.90 -10.57 17.17
CA LYS A 255 -6.65 -11.84 17.03
C LYS A 255 -5.83 -12.95 16.36
N ALA A 256 -4.87 -12.58 15.51
CA ALA A 256 -4.00 -13.52 14.82
C ALA A 256 -2.71 -13.84 15.59
N ASP A 257 -2.57 -13.31 16.82
CA ASP A 257 -1.38 -13.42 17.67
C ASP A 257 -0.09 -12.98 16.94
N ILE A 258 -0.18 -11.86 16.20
CA ILE A 258 0.94 -11.30 15.47
C ILE A 258 1.56 -10.16 16.26
N PRO A 259 2.85 -10.23 16.59
CA PRO A 259 3.53 -9.14 17.27
C PRO A 259 3.57 -7.89 16.38
N VAL A 260 3.16 -6.76 16.97
CA VAL A 260 3.33 -5.43 16.39
C VAL A 260 4.64 -4.87 16.95
N GLU A 261 5.67 -4.79 16.12
CA GLU A 261 7.01 -4.33 16.51
C GLU A 261 6.99 -2.87 16.95
N PHE A 262 6.29 -2.03 16.19
CA PHE A 262 5.93 -0.69 16.62
C PHE A 262 4.61 -0.24 15.99
N ASP A 263 3.95 0.68 16.67
CA ASP A 263 2.71 1.30 16.26
C ASP A 263 2.79 2.80 16.53
N GLN A 264 3.06 3.54 15.46
CA GLN A 264 3.10 5.01 15.43
C GLN A 264 1.87 5.56 14.70
N THR A 265 0.70 4.94 14.90
CA THR A 265 -0.54 5.42 14.28
C THR A 265 -1.32 6.38 15.16
N CYS A 266 -1.99 7.36 14.51
CA CYS A 266 -2.92 8.30 15.14
C CYS A 266 -2.30 8.98 16.37
N GLU A 267 -2.84 8.74 17.57
CA GLU A 267 -2.39 9.33 18.83
C GLU A 267 -0.90 9.07 19.13
N LYS A 268 -0.33 7.99 18.58
CA LYS A 268 1.07 7.60 18.77
C LYS A 268 2.02 8.17 17.72
N ARG A 269 1.49 8.85 16.69
CA ARG A 269 2.28 9.39 15.59
C ARG A 269 3.07 10.60 16.04
N THR A 270 4.38 10.60 15.83
CA THR A 270 5.30 11.67 16.24
C THR A 270 5.76 12.56 15.08
N ASP A 271 5.71 12.03 13.87
CA ASP A 271 6.41 12.52 12.70
C ASP A 271 5.62 12.16 11.43
N ASN A 272 6.00 12.80 10.31
CA ASN A 272 5.45 12.49 9.00
C ASN A 272 6.52 11.83 8.15
N THR A 273 6.74 10.55 8.40
CA THR A 273 7.78 9.75 7.77
C THR A 273 7.16 8.63 6.93
N PRO A 274 7.91 8.06 5.98
CA PRO A 274 7.47 6.84 5.30
C PRO A 274 7.37 5.65 6.26
N LEU A 275 6.75 4.58 5.79
CA LEU A 275 6.88 3.26 6.41
C LEU A 275 7.28 2.25 5.35
N GLY A 276 8.31 1.48 5.64
CA GLY A 276 8.77 0.42 4.76
C GLY A 276 9.36 -0.77 5.46
N ALA A 277 9.74 -1.74 4.63
CA ALA A 277 10.42 -2.96 5.02
C ALA A 277 11.41 -3.38 3.93
N VAL A 278 12.58 -3.86 4.34
CA VAL A 278 13.61 -4.42 3.45
C VAL A 278 14.06 -5.77 3.99
N ILE A 279 14.28 -6.74 3.11
CA ILE A 279 14.91 -8.01 3.46
C ILE A 279 16.42 -7.80 3.35
N LEU A 280 17.18 -8.06 4.40
CA LEU A 280 18.64 -7.93 4.41
C LEU A 280 19.30 -9.19 3.82
N GLU A 281 20.61 -9.14 3.59
CA GLU A 281 21.39 -10.26 3.04
C GLU A 281 21.35 -11.51 3.93
N ASP A 282 21.27 -11.33 5.24
CA ASP A 282 21.13 -12.41 6.23
C ASP A 282 19.70 -12.98 6.31
N HIS A 283 18.80 -12.55 5.43
CA HIS A 283 17.38 -12.93 5.37
C HIS A 283 16.51 -12.41 6.52
N SER A 284 17.05 -11.58 7.41
CA SER A 284 16.22 -10.80 8.33
C SER A 284 15.44 -9.73 7.58
N VAL A 285 14.39 -9.19 8.21
CA VAL A 285 13.63 -8.06 7.65
C VAL A 285 13.79 -6.84 8.53
N GLN A 286 14.23 -5.71 8.00
CA GLN A 286 14.26 -4.47 8.75
C GLN A 286 13.03 -3.64 8.38
N PHE A 287 12.27 -3.18 9.39
CA PHE A 287 11.33 -2.08 9.20
C PHE A 287 12.09 -0.75 9.26
N PHE A 288 11.66 0.21 8.45
CA PHE A 288 12.29 1.51 8.38
C PHE A 288 11.23 2.62 8.23
N THR A 289 11.57 3.79 8.73
CA THR A 289 10.79 5.03 8.60
C THR A 289 11.60 6.15 7.97
N HIS A 290 12.88 5.96 7.68
CA HIS A 290 13.71 6.95 7.02
C HIS A 290 14.44 6.34 5.82
N ILE A 291 14.61 7.12 4.77
CA ILE A 291 15.37 6.75 3.57
C ILE A 291 16.33 7.91 3.28
N VAL A 292 17.61 7.60 3.10
CA VAL A 292 18.66 8.55 2.68
C VAL A 292 19.37 8.01 1.43
N ALA A 293 20.13 8.86 0.74
CA ALA A 293 20.86 8.51 -0.48
C ALA A 293 22.29 9.06 -0.54
#